data_AF-A0A3C0AFG1-F1
#
_entry.id   AF-A0A3C0AFG1-F1
#
_cell.length_a   1.000
_cell.length_b   1.000
_cell.length_c   1.000
_cell.angle_alpha   90.00
_cell.angle_beta   90.00
_cell.angle_gamma   90.00
#
_symmetry.space_group_name_H-M   'P 1'
#
loop_
_entity.id
_entity.type
_entity.pdbx_description
1 polymer ?
#
loop_
_entity_poly.entity_id
_entity_poly.type
_entity_poly.pdbx_seq_one_letter_code
_entity_poly.pdbx_strand_id
1 'polypeptide(L)'
;VDDMMDSTVAENPELMKHLESEMKRLNFDMKEYLRILFNTKTYQRQASTEDVPLSELYHFPGPVLRRMTAEQAWDSFLTIAVVDPEEYRELPAEVESEIISVDLNKATAQEVLDADEKKREEIDRTRYKREKKYKYKGQLLARASELPSPVSPSHFLRTFGQSDRELISASSDTGSVPQVLFMFNGPVTHMMLEKGSTIYNNVIEQKTIKDGVDVIFMTILSRRPDADETKIALDEIETNGPAGYGNVIWSLVNTREFLFIQ
;
A
#
# COMPACT_ATOMS: atom_id res chain seq x y z
N VAL A 1 21.43 -3.24 13.78
CA VAL A 1 22.44 -2.27 14.26
C VAL A 1 21.94 -0.87 13.89
N ASP A 2 21.46 -0.10 14.86
CA ASP A 2 21.04 1.31 14.65
C ASP A 2 21.97 2.29 15.39
N ASP A 3 22.91 1.79 16.19
CA ASP A 3 23.69 2.60 17.13
C ASP A 3 25.19 2.56 16.77
N MET A 4 25.61 3.48 15.90
CA MET A 4 27.01 3.65 15.49
C MET A 4 27.76 4.59 16.45
N MET A 5 28.13 4.08 17.61
CA MET A 5 29.01 4.76 18.58
C MET A 5 30.41 4.15 18.58
N ASP A 6 31.41 4.91 19.05
CA ASP A 6 32.80 4.42 19.21
C ASP A 6 32.91 3.19 20.13
N SER A 7 31.91 2.97 20.99
CA SER A 7 31.80 1.82 21.89
C SER A 7 31.13 0.60 21.28
N THR A 8 30.47 0.73 20.12
CA THR A 8 29.72 -0.35 19.50
C THR A 8 30.59 -1.16 18.55
N VAL A 9 30.72 -2.46 18.78
CA VAL A 9 31.43 -3.38 17.87
C VAL A 9 30.42 -4.02 16.92
N ALA A 10 30.77 -4.06 15.63
CA ALA A 10 29.95 -4.75 14.63
C ALA A 10 29.82 -6.24 14.94
N GLU A 11 28.61 -6.79 14.79
CA GLU A 11 28.39 -8.25 14.94
C GLU A 11 29.21 -9.06 13.92
N ASN A 12 29.42 -8.51 12.72
CA ASN A 12 30.31 -9.07 11.72
C ASN A 12 31.34 -8.01 11.25
N PRO A 13 32.52 -7.96 11.90
CA PRO A 13 33.56 -6.98 11.57
C PRO A 13 34.15 -7.15 10.16
N GLU A 14 34.19 -8.38 9.63
CA GLU A 14 34.70 -8.64 8.27
C GLU A 14 33.77 -8.06 7.21
N LEU A 15 32.46 -8.29 7.37
CA LEU A 15 31.44 -7.72 6.49
C LEU A 15 31.47 -6.19 6.55
N MET A 16 31.56 -5.59 7.73
CA MET A 16 31.64 -4.14 7.88
C MET A 16 32.86 -3.56 7.16
N LYS A 17 34.04 -4.14 7.33
CA LYS A 17 35.25 -3.72 6.61
C LYS A 17 35.10 -3.84 5.10
N HIS A 18 34.45 -4.91 4.63
CA HIS A 18 34.18 -5.08 3.21
C HIS A 18 33.27 -3.98 2.68
N LEU A 19 32.15 -3.70 3.36
CA LEU A 19 31.22 -2.63 3.00
C LEU A 19 31.89 -1.23 2.99
N GLU A 20 32.72 -0.94 3.99
CA GLU A 20 33.52 0.29 4.02
C GLU A 20 34.49 0.39 2.83
N SER A 21 35.14 -0.72 2.48
CA SER A 21 36.05 -0.76 1.34
C SER A 21 35.31 -0.54 0.02
N GLU A 22 34.10 -1.06 -0.10
CA GLU A 22 33.25 -0.87 -1.27
C GLU A 22 32.75 0.57 -1.39
N MET A 23 32.34 1.22 -0.29
CA MET A 23 31.98 2.64 -0.30
C MET A 23 33.15 3.53 -0.74
N LYS A 24 34.37 3.26 -0.24
CA LYS A 24 35.59 3.98 -0.66
C LYS A 24 35.94 3.70 -2.12
N ARG A 25 35.84 2.45 -2.57
CA ARG A 25 36.08 2.02 -3.96
C ARG A 25 35.14 2.72 -4.94
N LEU A 26 33.89 2.94 -4.55
CA LEU A 26 32.87 3.64 -5.33
C LEU A 26 32.93 5.17 -5.17
N ASN A 27 33.90 5.70 -4.42
CA ASN A 27 34.01 7.12 -4.11
C ASN A 27 32.70 7.72 -3.56
N PHE A 28 32.03 6.99 -2.65
CA PHE A 28 30.78 7.37 -2.02
C PHE A 28 29.59 7.56 -2.98
N ASP A 29 29.60 6.92 -4.15
CA ASP A 29 28.40 6.84 -5.00
C ASP A 29 27.34 5.93 -4.36
N MET A 30 26.36 6.57 -3.73
CA MET A 30 25.25 5.89 -3.04
C MET A 30 24.38 5.06 -4.00
N LYS A 31 24.21 5.47 -5.25
CA LYS A 31 23.35 4.73 -6.19
C LYS A 31 23.98 3.41 -6.55
N GLU A 32 25.27 3.41 -6.88
CA GLU A 32 25.98 2.19 -7.22
C GLU A 32 26.19 1.28 -6.01
N TYR A 33 26.44 1.86 -4.83
CA TYR A 33 26.55 1.09 -3.59
C TYR A 33 25.22 0.38 -3.25
N LEU A 34 24.09 1.07 -3.31
CA LEU A 34 22.77 0.46 -3.13
C LEU A 34 22.47 -0.58 -4.21
N ARG A 35 22.86 -0.34 -5.47
CA ARG A 35 22.70 -1.33 -6.54
C ARG A 35 23.44 -2.63 -6.21
N ILE A 36 24.67 -2.56 -5.69
CA ILE A 36 25.41 -3.75 -5.27
C ILE A 36 24.67 -4.47 -4.13
N LEU A 37 24.28 -3.74 -3.09
CA LEU A 37 23.55 -4.30 -1.94
C LEU A 37 22.25 -5.00 -2.37
N PHE A 38 21.45 -4.38 -3.23
CA PHE A 38 20.19 -4.93 -3.72
C PHE A 38 20.36 -6.16 -4.63
N ASN A 39 21.55 -6.34 -5.20
CA ASN A 39 21.90 -7.53 -5.99
C ASN A 39 22.61 -8.62 -5.16
N THR A 40 22.74 -8.44 -3.84
CA THR A 40 23.26 -9.50 -2.97
C THR A 40 22.22 -10.59 -2.72
N LYS A 41 22.69 -11.83 -2.56
CA LYS A 41 21.82 -12.95 -2.16
C LYS A 41 21.11 -12.68 -0.84
N THR A 42 21.76 -12.00 0.10
CA THR A 42 21.22 -11.67 1.43
C THR A 42 20.03 -10.73 1.32
N TYR A 43 20.10 -9.70 0.49
CA TYR A 43 19.00 -8.75 0.28
C TYR A 43 17.82 -9.40 -0.47
N GLN A 44 18.11 -10.31 -1.41
CA GLN A 44 17.11 -11.03 -2.20
C GLN A 44 16.54 -12.28 -1.50
N ARG A 45 16.85 -12.51 -0.22
CA ARG A 45 16.28 -13.64 0.53
C ARG A 45 14.78 -13.43 0.71
N GLN A 46 14.02 -14.49 0.53
CA GLN A 46 12.59 -14.53 0.88
C GLN A 46 12.41 -14.43 2.39
N ALA A 47 11.26 -13.92 2.80
CA ALA A 47 10.92 -13.85 4.21
C ALA A 47 10.94 -15.23 4.89
N SER A 48 11.49 -15.26 6.11
CA SER A 48 11.43 -16.42 6.98
C SER A 48 10.13 -16.40 7.78
N THR A 49 9.47 -17.55 7.87
CA THR A 49 8.35 -17.79 8.79
C THR A 49 8.81 -18.29 10.16
N GLU A 50 10.08 -18.68 10.28
CA GLU A 50 10.65 -19.21 11.52
C GLU A 50 11.23 -18.08 12.36
N ASP A 51 10.84 -18.05 13.63
CA ASP A 51 11.45 -17.21 14.65
C ASP A 51 12.81 -17.79 15.05
N VAL A 52 13.84 -16.95 15.04
CA VAL A 52 15.18 -17.36 15.50
C VAL A 52 15.17 -17.38 17.04
N PRO A 53 15.42 -18.53 17.69
CA PRO A 53 15.42 -18.61 19.14
C PRO A 53 16.57 -17.78 19.74
N LEU A 54 16.28 -17.07 20.83
CA LEU A 54 17.22 -16.18 21.53
C LEU A 54 18.50 -16.89 22.02
N SER A 55 18.48 -18.22 22.14
CA SER A 55 19.61 -19.04 22.60
C SER A 55 20.61 -19.38 21.50
N GLU A 56 20.29 -19.14 20.22
CA GLU A 56 21.15 -19.48 19.09
C GLU A 56 21.84 -18.25 18.50
N LEU A 57 22.96 -18.48 17.81
CA LEU A 57 23.63 -17.43 17.05
C LEU A 57 22.71 -16.97 15.92
N TYR A 58 22.47 -15.66 15.86
CA TYR A 58 21.61 -15.08 14.84
C TYR A 58 22.26 -15.18 13.45
N HIS A 59 21.82 -16.16 12.67
CA HIS A 59 22.10 -16.22 11.24
C HIS A 59 20.90 -15.62 10.52
N PHE A 60 21.07 -14.45 9.88
CA PHE A 60 19.99 -13.77 9.15
C PHE A 60 19.35 -14.73 8.13
N PRO A 61 18.16 -15.30 8.37
CA PRO A 61 17.57 -16.29 7.47
C PRO A 61 16.86 -15.63 6.29
N GLY A 62 16.47 -14.37 6.46
CA GLY A 62 15.70 -13.55 5.55
C GLY A 62 14.98 -12.45 6.34
N PRO A 63 14.27 -11.53 5.67
CA PRO A 63 13.39 -10.61 6.36
C PRO A 63 12.31 -11.38 7.14
N VAL A 64 11.80 -10.79 8.22
CA VAL A 64 10.66 -11.39 8.93
C VAL A 64 9.40 -11.18 8.08
N LEU A 65 8.56 -12.21 8.00
CA LEU A 65 7.25 -12.10 7.36
C LEU A 65 6.43 -11.00 8.07
N ARG A 66 6.15 -9.90 7.37
CA ARG A 66 5.41 -8.76 7.91
C ARG A 66 4.11 -8.58 7.18
N ARG A 67 3.04 -8.28 7.91
CA ARG A 67 1.77 -7.91 7.30
C ARG A 67 1.87 -6.51 6.71
N MET A 68 1.20 -6.27 5.60
CA MET A 68 1.05 -4.91 5.06
C MET A 68 0.32 -4.00 6.04
N THR A 69 0.71 -2.73 6.08
CA THR A 69 -0.05 -1.69 6.78
C THR A 69 -1.39 -1.43 6.08
N ALA A 70 -2.31 -0.75 6.77
CA ALA A 70 -3.58 -0.34 6.19
C ALA A 70 -3.41 0.44 4.88
N GLU A 71 -2.45 1.36 4.85
CA GLU A 71 -2.11 2.20 3.69
C GLU A 71 -1.56 1.36 2.54
N GLN A 72 -0.64 0.43 2.80
CA GLN A 72 -0.07 -0.46 1.79
C GLN A 72 -1.15 -1.38 1.19
N ALA A 73 -2.03 -1.92 2.02
CA ALA A 73 -3.14 -2.74 1.55
C ALA A 73 -4.14 -1.95 0.71
N TRP A 74 -4.50 -0.74 1.16
CA TRP A 74 -5.37 0.16 0.42
C TRP A 74 -4.79 0.52 -0.95
N ASP A 75 -3.53 0.95 -0.97
CA ASP A 75 -2.83 1.32 -2.21
C ASP A 75 -2.74 0.13 -3.18
N SER A 76 -2.51 -1.08 -2.67
CA SER A 76 -2.53 -2.29 -3.49
C SER A 76 -3.91 -2.53 -4.12
N PHE A 77 -4.99 -2.41 -3.34
CA PHE A 77 -6.35 -2.52 -3.87
C PHE A 77 -6.69 -1.44 -4.89
N LEU A 78 -6.22 -0.21 -4.66
CA LEU A 78 -6.45 0.90 -5.58
C LEU A 78 -5.83 0.61 -6.95
N THR A 79 -4.63 0.03 -7.03
CA THR A 79 -4.00 -0.32 -8.31
C THR A 79 -4.75 -1.39 -9.09
N ILE A 80 -5.43 -2.31 -8.39
CA ILE A 80 -6.25 -3.37 -9.00
C ILE A 80 -7.59 -2.81 -9.50
N ALA A 81 -8.13 -1.82 -8.77
CA ALA A 81 -9.45 -1.28 -9.01
C ALA A 81 -9.49 -0.09 -9.98
N VAL A 82 -8.45 0.75 -10.01
CA VAL A 82 -8.43 2.02 -10.75
C VAL A 82 -7.31 2.03 -11.79
N VAL A 83 -7.65 2.42 -13.02
CA VAL A 83 -6.72 2.39 -14.17
C VAL A 83 -5.52 3.30 -13.95
N ASP A 84 -5.77 4.51 -13.44
CA ASP A 84 -4.74 5.45 -13.06
C ASP A 84 -4.94 5.87 -11.59
N PRO A 85 -4.27 5.21 -10.63
CA PRO A 85 -4.40 5.52 -9.20
C PRO A 85 -3.77 6.88 -8.84
N GLU A 86 -2.99 7.49 -9.74
CA GLU A 86 -2.29 8.76 -9.54
C GLU A 86 -3.08 9.97 -10.08
N GLU A 87 -4.21 9.74 -10.76
CA GLU A 87 -5.01 10.80 -11.40
C GLU A 87 -5.54 11.82 -10.38
N TYR A 88 -5.94 11.35 -9.19
CA TYR A 88 -6.31 12.22 -8.09
C TYR A 88 -5.08 12.60 -7.26
N ARG A 89 -4.87 13.90 -7.12
CA ARG A 89 -3.89 14.48 -6.19
C ARG A 89 -4.53 15.62 -5.43
N GLU A 90 -4.30 15.67 -4.13
CA GLU A 90 -4.68 16.82 -3.34
C GLU A 90 -3.93 18.07 -3.80
N LEU A 91 -4.50 19.23 -3.50
CA LEU A 91 -3.82 20.48 -3.81
C LEU A 91 -2.57 20.59 -2.92
N PRO A 92 -1.43 21.08 -3.46
CA PRO A 92 -0.27 21.35 -2.65
C PRO A 92 -0.61 22.32 -1.52
N ALA A 93 -0.01 22.10 -0.33
CA ALA A 93 -0.19 22.97 0.83
C ALA A 93 0.19 24.44 0.54
N GLU A 94 1.02 24.71 -0.45
CA GLU A 94 1.36 26.07 -0.88
C GLU A 94 0.16 26.82 -1.47
N VAL A 95 -0.70 26.13 -2.22
CA VAL A 95 -1.97 26.68 -2.75
C VAL A 95 -2.93 26.97 -1.59
N GLU A 96 -2.85 26.18 -0.53
CA GLU A 96 -3.55 26.45 0.72
C GLU A 96 -2.88 27.57 1.54
N SER A 97 -1.58 27.80 1.44
CA SER A 97 -0.90 28.85 2.22
C SER A 97 -1.27 30.28 1.79
N GLU A 98 -1.72 30.46 0.54
CA GLU A 98 -2.33 31.72 0.09
C GLU A 98 -3.62 32.07 0.87
N ILE A 99 -4.17 31.14 1.67
CA ILE A 99 -5.34 31.35 2.53
C ILE A 99 -5.08 32.44 3.58
N ILE A 100 -3.85 32.59 4.06
CA ILE A 100 -3.48 33.62 5.04
C ILE A 100 -2.78 34.79 4.33
N SER A 101 -3.31 35.24 3.19
CA SER A 101 -2.89 36.50 2.56
C SER A 101 -3.35 37.74 3.34
N VAL A 102 -3.70 37.56 4.61
CA VAL A 102 -4.10 38.61 5.52
C VAL A 102 -2.82 39.14 6.17
N ASP A 103 -2.58 40.45 6.06
CA ASP A 103 -1.48 41.11 6.76
C ASP A 103 -1.74 41.02 8.27
N LEU A 104 -1.13 40.02 8.91
CA LEU A 104 -1.29 39.72 10.33
C LEU A 104 -0.87 40.89 11.23
N ASN A 105 -0.11 41.87 10.71
CA ASN A 105 0.28 43.06 11.46
C ASN A 105 -0.81 44.14 11.49
N LYS A 106 -1.81 44.06 10.60
CA LYS A 106 -2.86 45.08 10.43
C LYS A 106 -4.27 44.56 10.62
N ALA A 107 -4.49 43.27 10.42
CA ALA A 107 -5.80 42.66 10.55
C ALA A 107 -6.17 42.41 12.02
N THR A 108 -7.44 42.59 12.33
CA THR A 108 -8.00 42.17 13.61
C THR A 108 -8.22 40.67 13.65
N ALA A 109 -8.26 40.09 14.86
CA ALA A 109 -8.49 38.65 15.02
C ALA A 109 -9.80 38.17 14.35
N GLN A 110 -10.85 39.01 14.37
CA GLN A 110 -12.13 38.66 13.75
C GLN A 110 -12.04 38.65 12.21
N GLU A 111 -11.35 39.62 11.62
CA GLU A 111 -11.16 39.67 10.15
C GLU A 111 -10.34 38.48 9.64
N VAL A 112 -9.37 38.01 10.43
CA VAL A 112 -8.60 36.80 10.12
C VAL A 112 -9.52 35.56 10.16
N LEU A 113 -10.36 35.43 11.18
CA LEU A 113 -11.30 34.30 11.32
C LEU A 113 -12.35 34.29 10.20
N ASP A 114 -12.94 35.44 9.89
CA ASP A 114 -13.96 35.56 8.83
C ASP A 114 -13.37 35.27 7.44
N ALA A 115 -12.11 35.66 7.20
CA ALA A 115 -11.40 35.38 5.96
C ALA A 115 -11.04 33.89 5.83
N ASP A 116 -10.61 33.26 6.93
CA ASP A 116 -10.34 31.82 7.01
C ASP A 116 -11.61 31.01 6.73
N GLU A 117 -12.75 31.34 7.38
CA GLU A 117 -14.01 30.64 7.19
C GLU A 117 -14.50 30.69 5.74
N LYS A 118 -14.52 31.88 5.13
CA LYS A 118 -14.94 32.05 3.73
C LYS A 118 -14.07 31.26 2.74
N LYS A 119 -12.75 31.27 2.95
CA LYS A 119 -11.84 30.52 2.07
C LYS A 119 -11.95 29.02 2.28
N ARG A 120 -12.13 28.54 3.51
CA ARG A 120 -12.41 27.12 3.78
C ARG A 120 -13.66 26.65 3.06
N GLU A 121 -14.75 27.42 3.10
CA GLU A 121 -15.96 27.08 2.35
C GLU A 121 -15.72 27.01 0.83
N GLU A 122 -14.94 27.93 0.28
CA GLU A 122 -14.62 27.94 -1.16
C GLU A 122 -13.76 26.74 -1.56
N ILE A 123 -12.77 26.40 -0.73
CA ILE A 123 -11.90 25.23 -0.90
C ILE A 123 -12.72 23.97 -0.78
N ASP A 124 -13.56 23.83 0.25
CA ASP A 124 -14.41 22.65 0.45
C ASP A 124 -15.36 22.44 -0.73
N ARG A 125 -15.96 23.52 -1.27
CA ARG A 125 -16.78 23.43 -2.49
C ARG A 125 -15.97 22.99 -3.70
N THR A 126 -14.76 23.49 -3.85
CA THR A 126 -13.87 23.16 -4.97
C THR A 126 -13.37 21.71 -4.87
N ARG A 127 -12.91 21.32 -3.68
CA ARG A 127 -12.54 19.95 -3.31
C ARG A 127 -13.69 18.99 -3.58
N TYR A 128 -14.89 19.27 -3.08
CA TYR A 128 -16.07 18.43 -3.32
C TYR A 128 -16.35 18.21 -4.81
N LYS A 129 -16.23 19.26 -5.63
CA LYS A 129 -16.39 19.15 -7.10
C LYS A 129 -15.32 18.27 -7.74
N ARG A 130 -14.06 18.40 -7.31
CA ARG A 130 -12.91 17.60 -7.81
C ARG A 130 -13.07 16.13 -7.43
N GLU A 131 -13.33 15.86 -6.14
CA GLU A 131 -13.47 14.51 -5.62
C GLU A 131 -14.65 13.75 -6.22
N LYS A 132 -15.73 14.44 -6.61
CA LYS A 132 -16.97 13.80 -7.10
C LYS A 132 -16.72 12.78 -8.22
N LYS A 133 -15.77 13.05 -9.12
CA LYS A 133 -15.41 12.13 -10.22
C LYS A 133 -14.74 10.84 -9.72
N TYR A 134 -14.00 10.94 -8.62
CA TYR A 134 -13.19 9.87 -8.05
C TYR A 134 -13.87 9.18 -6.86
N LYS A 135 -15.14 9.48 -6.59
CA LYS A 135 -15.89 8.83 -5.51
C LYS A 135 -16.61 7.59 -6.02
N TYR A 136 -16.38 6.48 -5.33
CA TYR A 136 -17.11 5.24 -5.49
C TYR A 136 -17.91 4.93 -4.22
N LYS A 137 -19.25 4.87 -4.33
CA LYS A 137 -20.17 4.65 -3.20
C LYS A 137 -19.87 5.56 -1.98
N GLY A 138 -19.43 6.79 -2.23
CA GLY A 138 -19.08 7.78 -1.21
C GLY A 138 -17.63 7.72 -0.70
N GLN A 139 -16.84 6.71 -1.11
CA GLN A 139 -15.41 6.61 -0.79
C GLN A 139 -14.58 7.24 -1.91
N LEU A 140 -13.66 8.14 -1.56
CA LEU A 140 -12.72 8.73 -2.50
C LEU A 140 -11.65 7.70 -2.87
N LEU A 141 -11.51 7.43 -4.17
CA LEU A 141 -10.50 6.53 -4.71
C LEU A 141 -9.24 7.33 -5.02
N ALA A 142 -8.37 7.39 -4.04
CA ALA A 142 -7.07 8.04 -4.12
C ALA A 142 -6.06 7.27 -3.27
N ARG A 143 -4.76 7.49 -3.53
CA ARG A 143 -3.67 6.92 -2.73
C ARG A 143 -3.86 7.26 -1.26
N ALA A 144 -3.41 6.39 -0.36
CA ALA A 144 -3.55 6.61 1.08
C ALA A 144 -2.93 7.94 1.55
N SER A 145 -1.86 8.40 0.87
CA SER A 145 -1.20 9.69 1.12
C SER A 145 -2.05 10.91 0.75
N GLU A 146 -3.00 10.76 -0.17
CA GLU A 146 -3.87 11.82 -0.66
C GLU A 146 -5.19 11.88 0.12
N LEU A 147 -5.42 10.92 1.02
CA LEU A 147 -6.62 10.88 1.87
C LEU A 147 -6.40 11.67 3.17
N PRO A 148 -7.44 12.32 3.72
CA PRO A 148 -7.34 13.00 5.00
C PRO A 148 -6.99 12.00 6.11
N SER A 149 -6.03 12.34 6.97
CA SER A 149 -5.62 11.50 8.10
C SER A 149 -6.02 12.15 9.43
N PRO A 150 -6.86 11.51 10.27
CA PRO A 150 -7.45 10.18 10.10
C PRO A 150 -8.69 10.20 9.18
N VAL A 151 -8.91 9.11 8.44
CA VAL A 151 -10.17 8.90 7.70
C VAL A 151 -11.31 8.48 8.63
N SER A 152 -12.54 8.53 8.10
CA SER A 152 -13.77 8.08 8.79
C SER A 152 -13.65 6.64 9.33
N PRO A 153 -14.19 6.33 10.52
CA PRO A 153 -14.18 4.97 11.10
C PRO A 153 -14.72 3.86 10.18
N SER A 154 -15.63 4.19 9.26
CA SER A 154 -16.20 3.24 8.29
C SER A 154 -15.30 2.98 7.07
N HIS A 155 -14.20 3.71 6.93
CA HIS A 155 -13.27 3.57 5.82
C HIS A 155 -12.38 2.32 5.99
N PHE A 156 -11.94 1.76 4.86
CA PHE A 156 -11.04 0.60 4.82
C PHE A 156 -9.82 0.81 5.72
N LEU A 157 -9.12 1.94 5.55
CA LEU A 157 -7.91 2.28 6.32
C LEU A 157 -8.12 2.17 7.84
N ARG A 158 -9.24 2.65 8.38
CA ARG A 158 -9.54 2.55 9.82
C ARG A 158 -9.78 1.11 10.25
N THR A 159 -10.52 0.33 9.45
CA THR A 159 -10.78 -1.08 9.74
C THR A 159 -9.50 -1.92 9.71
N PHE A 160 -8.56 -1.56 8.83
CA PHE A 160 -7.29 -2.24 8.64
C PHE A 160 -6.17 -1.73 9.56
N GLY A 161 -6.50 -0.84 10.50
CA GLY A 161 -5.60 -0.47 11.60
C GLY A 161 -4.85 0.85 11.44
N GLN A 162 -5.32 1.76 10.59
CA GLN A 162 -4.87 3.15 10.60
C GLN A 162 -5.17 3.80 11.96
N SER A 163 -4.17 4.51 12.50
CA SER A 163 -4.29 5.29 13.73
C SER A 163 -5.38 6.37 13.63
N ASP A 164 -6.14 6.52 14.70
CA ASP A 164 -7.08 7.64 14.90
C ASP A 164 -6.39 8.94 15.34
N ARG A 165 -5.08 8.89 15.59
CA ARG A 165 -4.24 9.96 16.13
C ARG A 165 -4.68 10.49 17.50
N GLU A 166 -5.47 9.72 18.27
CA GLU A 166 -5.82 10.07 19.65
C GLU A 166 -4.75 9.61 20.64
N LEU A 167 -4.16 8.44 20.40
CA LEU A 167 -3.08 7.87 21.21
C LEU A 167 -1.81 7.68 20.37
N ILE A 168 -0.66 7.79 21.04
CA ILE A 168 0.63 7.42 20.46
C ILE A 168 0.61 5.92 20.17
N SER A 169 1.07 5.54 18.96
CA SER A 169 1.10 4.16 18.49
C SER A 169 -0.26 3.45 18.40
N ALA A 170 -1.35 4.19 18.14
CA ALA A 170 -2.69 3.62 17.96
C ALA A 170 -2.91 2.83 16.65
N SER A 171 -1.89 2.75 15.77
CA SER A 171 -1.97 1.92 14.56
C SER A 171 -1.74 0.44 14.89
N SER A 172 -2.40 -0.46 14.16
CA SER A 172 -2.28 -1.90 14.35
C SER A 172 -2.13 -2.62 13.02
N ASP A 173 -1.26 -3.61 12.96
CA ASP A 173 -1.13 -4.56 11.85
C ASP A 173 -1.83 -5.90 12.14
N THR A 174 -2.47 -6.04 13.30
CA THR A 174 -3.08 -7.31 13.71
C THR A 174 -4.34 -7.68 12.92
N GLY A 175 -4.49 -8.97 12.65
CA GLY A 175 -5.66 -9.55 11.99
C GLY A 175 -6.87 -9.51 12.90
N SER A 176 -7.99 -9.03 12.38
CA SER A 176 -9.25 -9.02 13.14
C SER A 176 -10.42 -9.59 12.33
N VAL A 177 -11.39 -10.19 13.02
CA VAL A 177 -12.62 -10.72 12.39
C VAL A 177 -13.38 -9.63 11.60
N PRO A 178 -13.51 -8.38 12.10
CA PRO A 178 -14.09 -7.29 11.32
C PRO A 178 -13.39 -7.03 9.98
N GLN A 179 -12.06 -7.15 9.89
CA GLN A 179 -11.34 -6.99 8.62
C GLN A 179 -11.77 -8.05 7.60
N VAL A 180 -11.88 -9.31 8.03
CA VAL A 180 -12.35 -10.39 7.17
C VAL A 180 -13.78 -10.12 6.71
N LEU A 181 -14.69 -9.78 7.63
CA LEU A 181 -16.08 -9.42 7.28
C LEU A 181 -16.18 -8.22 6.34
N PHE A 182 -15.26 -7.25 6.49
CA PHE A 182 -15.14 -6.12 5.57
C PHE A 182 -14.68 -6.58 4.19
N MET A 183 -13.79 -7.55 4.06
CA MET A 183 -13.42 -8.11 2.74
C MET A 183 -14.58 -8.87 2.08
N PHE A 184 -15.45 -9.51 2.86
CA PHE A 184 -16.64 -10.20 2.34
C PHE A 184 -17.73 -9.24 1.86
N ASN A 185 -17.99 -8.16 2.60
CA ASN A 185 -19.17 -7.31 2.38
C ASN A 185 -18.84 -5.86 2.00
N GLY A 186 -17.55 -5.50 2.00
CA GLY A 186 -17.08 -4.14 1.83
C GLY A 186 -17.09 -3.69 0.38
N PRO A 187 -17.09 -2.37 0.15
CA PRO A 187 -17.14 -1.81 -1.20
C PRO A 187 -15.87 -2.08 -2.02
N VAL A 188 -14.73 -2.34 -1.37
CA VAL A 188 -13.42 -2.53 -2.02
C VAL A 188 -13.41 -3.76 -2.93
N THR A 189 -13.95 -4.89 -2.47
CA THR A 189 -14.00 -6.12 -3.28
C THR A 189 -14.96 -6.00 -4.45
N HIS A 190 -16.11 -5.36 -4.25
CA HIS A 190 -17.03 -5.06 -5.35
C HIS A 190 -16.41 -4.15 -6.41
N MET A 191 -15.67 -3.12 -5.99
CA MET A 191 -15.01 -2.18 -6.90
C MET A 191 -14.04 -2.86 -7.85
N MET A 192 -13.26 -3.84 -7.36
CA MET A 192 -12.32 -4.60 -8.19
C MET A 192 -13.01 -5.49 -9.23
N LEU A 193 -14.22 -5.97 -8.94
CA LEU A 193 -14.96 -6.90 -9.80
C LEU A 193 -15.95 -6.22 -10.75
N GLU A 194 -16.18 -4.92 -10.60
CA GLU A 194 -17.09 -4.15 -11.43
C GLU A 194 -16.47 -3.76 -12.78
N LYS A 195 -17.34 -3.55 -13.79
CA LYS A 195 -16.92 -3.12 -15.12
C LYS A 195 -16.20 -1.77 -15.04
N GLY A 196 -15.03 -1.68 -15.66
CA GLY A 196 -14.20 -0.48 -15.65
C GLY A 196 -13.04 -0.55 -14.66
N SER A 197 -12.97 -1.58 -13.80
CA SER A 197 -11.77 -1.82 -13.00
C SER A 197 -10.60 -2.29 -13.86
N THR A 198 -9.38 -2.00 -13.41
CA THR A 198 -8.14 -2.38 -14.14
C THR A 198 -8.08 -3.88 -14.36
N ILE A 199 -8.32 -4.67 -13.30
CA ILE A 199 -8.29 -6.13 -13.40
C ILE A 199 -9.39 -6.68 -14.31
N TYR A 200 -10.60 -6.14 -14.25
CA TYR A 200 -11.69 -6.58 -15.11
C TYR A 200 -11.36 -6.34 -16.59
N ASN A 201 -10.86 -5.14 -16.91
CA ASN A 201 -10.48 -4.77 -18.27
C ASN A 201 -9.33 -5.67 -18.79
N ASN A 202 -8.32 -5.90 -17.96
CA ASN A 202 -7.17 -6.74 -18.32
C ASN A 202 -7.58 -8.20 -18.60
N VAL A 203 -8.56 -8.73 -17.85
CA VAL A 203 -9.04 -10.11 -18.01
C VAL A 203 -9.96 -10.26 -19.22
N ILE A 204 -10.89 -9.33 -19.44
CA ILE A 204 -11.86 -9.42 -20.54
C ILE A 204 -11.21 -9.22 -21.92
N GLU A 205 -10.06 -8.56 -21.97
CA GLU A 205 -9.26 -8.40 -23.20
C GLU A 205 -8.57 -9.71 -23.63
N GLN A 206 -8.47 -10.71 -22.75
CA GLN A 206 -7.77 -11.96 -23.06
C GLN A 206 -8.60 -12.89 -23.95
N LYS A 207 -7.89 -13.58 -24.85
CA LYS A 207 -8.50 -14.49 -25.83
C LYS A 207 -8.78 -15.88 -25.25
N THR A 208 -8.01 -16.32 -24.26
CA THR A 208 -8.15 -17.64 -23.65
C THR A 208 -8.37 -17.53 -22.15
N ILE A 209 -9.09 -18.50 -21.59
CA ILE A 209 -9.34 -18.58 -20.15
C ILE A 209 -8.02 -18.68 -19.38
N LYS A 210 -7.07 -19.47 -19.91
CA LYS A 210 -5.73 -19.63 -19.32
C LYS A 210 -4.96 -18.32 -19.27
N ASP A 211 -4.95 -17.54 -20.35
CA ASP A 211 -4.30 -16.23 -20.36
C ASP A 211 -4.97 -15.28 -19.36
N GLY A 212 -6.30 -15.36 -19.22
CA GLY A 212 -7.05 -14.64 -18.19
C GLY A 212 -6.59 -14.99 -16.76
N VAL A 213 -6.41 -16.29 -16.47
CA VAL A 213 -5.86 -16.75 -15.17
C VAL A 213 -4.44 -16.22 -14.96
N ASP A 214 -3.57 -16.34 -15.96
CA ASP A 214 -2.19 -15.83 -15.88
C ASP A 214 -2.17 -14.32 -15.58
N VAL A 215 -3.05 -13.55 -16.22
CA VAL A 215 -3.19 -12.10 -15.97
C VAL A 215 -3.67 -11.82 -14.56
N ILE A 216 -4.63 -12.58 -14.03
CA ILE A 216 -5.11 -12.42 -12.65
C ILE A 216 -3.97 -12.63 -11.65
N PHE A 217 -3.24 -13.73 -11.78
CA PHE A 217 -2.12 -14.04 -10.89
C PHE A 217 -0.98 -13.01 -10.99
N MET A 218 -0.65 -12.57 -12.21
CA MET A 218 0.35 -11.52 -12.42
C MET A 218 -0.09 -10.19 -11.84
N THR A 219 -1.39 -9.85 -11.90
CA THR A 219 -1.91 -8.58 -11.37
C THR A 219 -1.95 -8.56 -9.85
N ILE A 220 -2.31 -9.68 -9.21
CA ILE A 220 -2.51 -9.75 -7.76
C ILE A 220 -1.22 -10.14 -7.02
N LEU A 221 -0.51 -11.17 -7.51
CA LEU A 221 0.64 -11.76 -6.83
C LEU A 221 1.98 -11.49 -7.54
N SER A 222 1.98 -10.76 -8.67
CA SER A 222 3.19 -10.46 -9.45
C SER A 222 3.98 -11.70 -9.91
N ARG A 223 3.33 -12.87 -9.98
CA ARG A 223 3.89 -14.14 -10.45
C ARG A 223 2.89 -14.91 -11.29
N ARG A 224 3.37 -15.93 -12.00
CA ARG A 224 2.51 -16.89 -12.70
C ARG A 224 1.94 -17.93 -11.73
N PRO A 225 0.76 -18.49 -12.01
CA PRO A 225 0.20 -19.59 -11.24
C PRO A 225 1.07 -20.85 -11.40
N ASP A 226 1.08 -21.69 -10.38
CA ASP A 226 1.63 -23.03 -10.50
C ASP A 226 0.65 -23.99 -11.23
N ALA A 227 1.05 -25.24 -11.41
CA ALA A 227 0.24 -26.23 -12.14
C ALA A 227 -1.07 -26.60 -11.41
N ASP A 228 -1.07 -26.61 -10.08
CA ASP A 228 -2.22 -26.97 -9.26
C ASP A 228 -3.19 -25.78 -9.16
N GLU A 229 -2.67 -24.58 -8.91
CA GLU A 229 -3.39 -23.31 -8.94
C GLU A 229 -4.06 -23.07 -10.29
N THR A 230 -3.35 -23.32 -11.40
CA THR A 230 -3.90 -23.21 -12.74
C THR A 230 -5.10 -24.16 -12.90
N LYS A 231 -4.97 -25.40 -12.46
CA LYS A 231 -6.03 -26.40 -12.57
C LYS A 231 -7.28 -25.99 -11.77
N ILE A 232 -7.10 -25.55 -10.53
CA ILE A 232 -8.20 -25.12 -9.65
C ILE A 232 -8.90 -23.88 -10.23
N ALA A 233 -8.13 -22.89 -10.68
CA ALA A 233 -8.69 -21.66 -11.25
C ALA A 233 -9.47 -21.94 -12.55
N LEU A 234 -8.95 -22.80 -13.42
CA LEU A 234 -9.65 -23.18 -14.66
C LEU A 234 -10.96 -23.92 -14.36
N ASP A 235 -10.94 -24.89 -13.44
CA ASP A 235 -12.14 -25.66 -13.05
C ASP A 235 -13.25 -24.75 -12.50
N GLU A 236 -12.87 -23.78 -11.66
CA GLU A 236 -13.78 -22.78 -11.09
C GLU A 236 -14.38 -21.86 -12.17
N ILE A 237 -13.57 -21.41 -13.13
CA ILE A 237 -14.04 -20.54 -14.22
C ILE A 237 -14.90 -21.30 -15.22
N GLU A 238 -14.58 -22.55 -15.54
CA GLU A 238 -15.38 -23.39 -16.43
C GLU A 238 -16.75 -23.71 -15.81
N THR A 239 -16.80 -23.93 -14.50
CA THR A 239 -18.04 -24.24 -13.77
C THR A 239 -18.94 -23.01 -13.62
N ASN A 240 -18.38 -21.86 -13.24
CA ASN A 240 -19.15 -20.66 -12.85
C ASN A 240 -19.14 -19.55 -13.92
N GLY A 241 -18.43 -19.73 -15.04
CA GLY A 241 -18.36 -18.78 -16.14
C GLY A 241 -17.78 -17.43 -15.70
N PRO A 242 -18.38 -16.29 -16.10
CA PRO A 242 -17.90 -14.96 -15.71
C PRO A 242 -17.79 -14.73 -14.20
N ALA A 243 -18.64 -15.38 -13.40
CA ALA A 243 -18.57 -15.27 -11.94
C ALA A 243 -17.34 -15.99 -11.35
N GLY A 244 -16.85 -17.04 -12.02
CA GLY A 244 -15.66 -17.78 -11.60
C GLY A 244 -14.40 -16.92 -11.57
N TYR A 245 -14.24 -15.98 -12.53
CA TYR A 245 -13.13 -15.02 -12.49
C TYR A 245 -13.17 -14.17 -11.21
N GLY A 246 -14.37 -13.73 -10.81
CA GLY A 246 -14.55 -12.97 -9.57
C GLY A 246 -14.21 -13.78 -8.33
N ASN A 247 -14.58 -15.06 -8.31
CA ASN A 247 -14.24 -15.98 -7.22
C ASN A 247 -12.73 -16.17 -7.10
N VAL A 248 -12.02 -16.39 -8.22
CA VAL A 248 -10.55 -16.54 -8.22
C VAL A 248 -9.87 -15.26 -7.73
N ILE A 249 -10.25 -14.09 -8.25
CA ILE A 249 -9.72 -12.79 -7.81
C ILE A 249 -9.94 -12.60 -6.30
N TRP A 250 -11.16 -12.87 -5.83
CA TRP A 250 -11.51 -12.71 -4.42
C TRP A 250 -10.72 -13.68 -3.54
N SER A 251 -10.55 -14.94 -3.96
CA SER A 251 -9.75 -15.92 -3.22
C SER A 251 -8.30 -15.47 -3.08
N LEU A 252 -7.67 -14.98 -4.16
CA LEU A 252 -6.27 -14.56 -4.16
C LEU A 252 -6.01 -13.35 -3.25
N VAL A 253 -6.90 -12.36 -3.30
CA VAL A 253 -6.83 -11.16 -2.45
C VAL A 253 -6.91 -11.50 -0.95
N ASN A 254 -7.62 -12.57 -0.58
CA ASN A 254 -7.77 -12.99 0.81
C ASN A 254 -6.66 -13.97 1.27
N THR A 255 -5.69 -14.29 0.41
CA THR A 255 -4.56 -15.15 0.80
C THR A 255 -3.57 -14.41 1.70
N ARG A 256 -2.79 -15.20 2.46
CA ARG A 256 -1.64 -14.68 3.19
C ARG A 256 -0.56 -14.16 2.24
N GLU A 257 -0.45 -14.71 1.04
CA GLU A 257 0.54 -14.26 0.07
C GLU A 257 0.29 -12.81 -0.35
N PHE A 258 -0.97 -12.41 -0.52
CA PHE A 258 -1.31 -11.03 -0.85
C PHE A 258 -1.14 -10.07 0.34
N LEU A 259 -1.51 -10.50 1.56
CA LEU A 259 -1.55 -9.61 2.74
C LEU A 259 -0.19 -9.42 3.43
N PHE A 260 0.82 -10.21 3.08
CA PHE A 260 2.13 -10.18 3.73
C PHE A 260 3.24 -9.84 2.75
N ILE A 261 4.17 -9.01 3.20
CA ILE A 261 5.38 -8.65 2.47
C ILE A 261 6.40 -9.76 2.70
N GLN A 262 6.78 -10.42 1.60
CA GLN A 262 7.72 -11.55 1.55
C GLN A 262 9.08 -11.17 0.96
#